data_AF-A0A967VV16-F1
#
_entry.id   AF-A0A967VV16-F1
#
_cell.length_a   1.000
_cell.length_b   1.000
_cell.length_c   1.000
_cell.angle_alpha   90.00
_cell.angle_beta   90.00
_cell.angle_gamma   90.00
#
_symmetry.space_group_name_H-M   'P 1'
#
loop_
_entity.id
_entity.type
_entity.pdbx_description
1 polymer ?
#
loop_
_entity_poly.entity_id
_entity_poly.type
_entity_poly.pdbx_seq_one_letter_code
_entity_poly.pdbx_strand_id
1 'polypeptide(L)'
;MEAKRPDGLVSAGPDEVTWLVERLATLRSELLRSEAESAELLAAVPPDQRASARNLIHYITLRRYDIRVLQERLAEHGFSSLGRAESHTLSQLDAVLSLLMALAGQEWARDDSPPATLTEGRERLERNTERLLGPLPDLRRQRLLVTMPSEAADDPMLVQELLAAGMDVMRINCAQDDPAAWSRMIENLRRAEEAVGRRCLVQMDLQGPGVRIGPIEPATRLVRVAPDRDEAGWPTRPAALWLTPVEEPLPAPPDTDL
;
A
#
# COMPACT_ATOMS: atom_id res chain seq x y z
N MET A 1 45.34 -25.44 -18.38
CA MET A 1 44.70 -24.12 -18.23
C MET A 1 43.29 -24.38 -17.76
N GLU A 2 43.15 -24.63 -16.45
CA GLU A 2 41.89 -25.07 -15.84
C GLU A 2 41.11 -23.80 -15.46
N ALA A 3 39.98 -23.59 -16.12
CA ALA A 3 39.14 -22.43 -15.88
C ALA A 3 38.51 -22.56 -14.49
N LYS A 4 38.98 -21.72 -13.56
CA LYS A 4 38.40 -21.49 -12.24
C LYS A 4 36.93 -21.11 -12.42
N ARG A 5 36.00 -21.99 -12.01
CA ARG A 5 34.56 -21.65 -11.95
C ARG A 5 34.41 -20.46 -11.01
N PRO A 6 33.59 -19.45 -11.34
CA PRO A 6 33.40 -18.31 -10.46
C PRO A 6 32.69 -18.77 -9.19
N ASP A 7 33.40 -18.70 -8.05
CA ASP A 7 32.83 -18.74 -6.71
C ASP A 7 31.89 -17.52 -6.58
N GLY A 8 30.58 -17.71 -6.77
CA GLY A 8 29.65 -16.58 -6.74
C GLY A 8 28.16 -16.86 -7.00
N LEU A 9 27.73 -18.11 -7.20
CA LEU A 9 26.33 -18.48 -7.00
C LEU A 9 26.23 -19.19 -5.66
N VAL A 10 25.68 -18.50 -4.67
CA VAL A 10 25.29 -19.10 -3.38
C VAL A 10 24.13 -20.04 -3.66
N SER A 11 24.42 -21.29 -4.04
CA SER A 11 23.37 -22.31 -4.11
C SER A 11 22.89 -22.58 -2.70
N ALA A 12 21.58 -22.55 -2.47
CA ALA A 12 21.00 -22.96 -1.20
C ALA A 12 21.53 -24.35 -0.80
N GLY A 13 22.02 -24.49 0.43
CA GLY A 13 22.43 -25.79 0.96
C GLY A 13 21.23 -26.73 1.06
N PRO A 14 21.42 -28.06 1.12
CA PRO A 14 20.33 -29.03 1.21
C PRO A 14 19.35 -28.77 2.36
N ASP A 15 19.86 -28.30 3.51
CA ASP A 15 19.06 -27.97 4.69
C ASP A 15 18.17 -26.74 4.44
N GLU A 16 18.66 -25.75 3.69
CA GLU A 16 17.90 -24.53 3.39
C GLU A 16 16.79 -24.81 2.37
N VAL A 17 17.08 -25.60 1.33
CA VAL A 17 16.06 -26.04 0.36
C VAL A 17 14.95 -26.81 1.09
N THR A 18 15.32 -27.73 1.98
CA THR A 18 14.35 -28.51 2.77
C THR A 18 13.47 -27.60 3.62
N TRP A 19 14.06 -26.65 4.35
CA TRP A 19 13.31 -25.68 5.16
C TRP A 19 12.35 -24.83 4.31
N LEU A 20 12.81 -24.33 3.16
CA LEU A 20 11.98 -23.53 2.24
C LEU A 20 10.80 -24.35 1.69
N VAL A 21 11.04 -25.60 1.29
CA VAL A 21 10.00 -26.53 0.83
C VAL A 21 8.96 -26.75 1.92
N GLU A 22 9.37 -27.11 3.14
CA GLU A 22 8.47 -27.35 4.26
C GLU A 22 7.61 -26.12 4.59
N ARG A 23 8.22 -24.93 4.62
CA ARG A 23 7.52 -23.67 4.89
C ARG A 23 6.52 -23.32 3.80
N LEU A 24 6.88 -23.45 2.53
CA LEU A 24 5.98 -23.17 1.41
C LEU A 24 4.86 -24.21 1.30
N ALA A 25 5.16 -25.49 1.48
CA ALA A 25 4.15 -26.56 1.49
C ALA A 25 3.14 -26.39 2.65
N THR A 26 3.61 -25.94 3.81
CA THR A 26 2.74 -25.57 4.93
C THR A 26 1.82 -24.42 4.54
N LEU A 27 2.37 -23.31 4.02
CA LEU A 27 1.55 -22.17 3.58
C LEU A 27 0.54 -22.58 2.51
N ARG A 28 0.96 -23.38 1.52
CA ARG A 28 0.08 -23.90 0.48
C ARG A 28 -1.13 -24.63 1.04
N SER A 29 -0.89 -25.53 2.00
CA SER A 29 -1.95 -26.29 2.66
C SER A 29 -2.95 -25.36 3.36
N GLU A 30 -2.46 -24.31 4.03
CA GLU A 30 -3.30 -23.32 4.70
C GLU A 30 -4.13 -22.48 3.71
N LEU A 31 -3.58 -22.15 2.54
CA LEU A 31 -4.28 -21.45 1.46
C LEU A 31 -5.45 -22.29 0.92
N LEU A 32 -5.21 -23.56 0.60
CA LEU A 32 -6.23 -24.49 0.11
C LEU A 32 -7.30 -24.79 1.17
N ARG A 33 -6.87 -24.96 2.42
CA ARG A 33 -7.77 -25.16 3.56
C ARG A 33 -8.70 -23.95 3.75
N SER A 34 -8.16 -22.74 3.70
CA SER A 34 -8.96 -21.51 3.81
C SER A 34 -9.97 -21.36 2.66
N GLU A 35 -9.60 -21.77 1.44
CA GLU A 35 -10.50 -21.81 0.30
C GLU A 35 -11.66 -22.79 0.53
N ALA A 36 -11.35 -24.02 0.97
CA ALA A 36 -12.34 -25.05 1.25
C ALA A 36 -13.31 -24.64 2.38
N GLU A 37 -12.79 -24.04 3.45
CA GLU A 37 -13.59 -23.48 4.55
C GLU A 37 -14.51 -22.33 4.09
N SER A 38 -14.18 -21.67 2.98
CA SER A 38 -14.94 -20.54 2.42
C SER A 38 -15.87 -20.96 1.28
N ALA A 39 -16.15 -22.26 1.09
CA ALA A 39 -16.91 -22.77 -0.05
C ALA A 39 -18.31 -22.14 -0.18
N GLU A 40 -19.02 -21.94 0.94
CA GLU A 40 -20.35 -21.31 0.94
C GLU A 40 -20.30 -19.84 0.49
N LEU A 41 -19.31 -19.09 0.99
CA LEU A 41 -19.09 -17.70 0.58
C LEU A 41 -18.74 -17.62 -0.90
N LEU A 42 -17.88 -18.50 -1.39
CA LEU A 42 -17.49 -18.58 -2.80
C LEU A 42 -18.66 -18.95 -3.70
N ALA A 43 -19.59 -19.80 -3.25
CA ALA A 43 -20.79 -20.16 -4.00
C ALA A 43 -21.71 -18.95 -4.21
N ALA A 44 -21.78 -18.04 -3.24
CA ALA A 44 -22.56 -16.81 -3.32
C ALA A 44 -21.92 -15.73 -4.23
N VAL A 45 -20.64 -15.83 -4.57
CA VAL A 45 -19.96 -14.90 -5.47
C VAL A 45 -20.42 -15.13 -6.93
N PRO A 46 -20.71 -14.06 -7.70
CA PRO A 46 -21.00 -14.15 -9.13
C PRO A 46 -19.95 -14.96 -9.90
N PRO A 47 -20.35 -15.84 -10.85
CA PRO A 47 -19.43 -16.77 -11.52
C PRO A 47 -18.18 -16.11 -12.14
N ASP A 48 -18.33 -14.92 -12.71
CA ASP A 48 -17.28 -14.11 -13.33
C ASP A 48 -16.24 -13.57 -12.31
N GLN A 49 -16.59 -13.51 -11.03
CA GLN A 49 -15.75 -12.99 -9.95
C GLN A 49 -15.19 -14.08 -9.03
N ARG A 50 -15.68 -15.33 -9.15
CA ARG A 50 -15.27 -16.44 -8.27
C ARG A 50 -13.77 -16.69 -8.26
N ALA A 51 -13.12 -16.61 -9.42
CA ALA A 51 -11.68 -16.80 -9.50
C ALA A 51 -10.91 -15.70 -8.75
N SER A 52 -11.34 -14.44 -8.86
CA SER A 52 -10.78 -13.33 -8.08
C SER A 52 -11.04 -13.49 -6.59
N ALA A 53 -12.23 -13.97 -6.19
CA ALA A 53 -12.57 -14.22 -4.79
C ALA A 53 -11.73 -15.37 -4.17
N ARG A 54 -11.52 -16.47 -4.91
CA ARG A 54 -10.61 -17.56 -4.52
C ARG A 54 -9.18 -17.01 -4.30
N ASN A 55 -8.65 -16.26 -5.26
CA ASN A 55 -7.34 -15.64 -5.13
C ASN A 55 -7.26 -14.66 -3.95
N LEU A 56 -8.33 -13.89 -3.69
CA LEU A 56 -8.39 -12.97 -2.54
C LEU A 56 -8.32 -13.73 -1.20
N ILE A 57 -9.00 -14.86 -1.08
CA ILE A 57 -8.89 -15.73 0.10
C ILE A 57 -7.46 -16.19 0.28
N HIS A 58 -6.81 -16.69 -0.78
CA HIS A 58 -5.40 -17.10 -0.72
C HIS A 58 -4.48 -15.95 -0.29
N TYR A 59 -4.67 -14.76 -0.86
CA TYR A 59 -3.87 -13.58 -0.54
C TYR A 59 -4.05 -13.11 0.91
N ILE A 60 -5.31 -13.05 1.39
CA ILE A 60 -5.60 -12.71 2.78
C ILE A 60 -4.99 -13.73 3.72
N THR A 61 -5.12 -15.04 3.43
CA THR A 61 -4.51 -16.10 4.22
C THR A 61 -3.00 -15.94 4.27
N LEU A 62 -2.32 -15.71 3.14
CA LEU A 62 -0.87 -15.44 3.12
C LEU A 62 -0.49 -14.27 4.03
N ARG A 63 -1.27 -13.18 4.02
CA ARG A 63 -1.02 -11.97 4.82
C ARG A 63 -1.32 -12.14 6.32
N ARG A 64 -1.93 -13.24 6.75
CA ARG A 64 -2.09 -13.58 8.17
C ARG A 64 -0.83 -14.17 8.81
N TYR A 65 0.11 -14.64 8.01
CA TYR A 65 1.37 -15.19 8.50
C TYR A 65 2.50 -14.16 8.40
N ASP A 66 3.38 -14.16 9.39
CA ASP A 66 4.65 -13.46 9.27
C ASP A 66 5.59 -14.27 8.36
N ILE A 67 5.66 -13.85 7.11
CA ILE A 67 6.50 -14.51 6.09
C ILE A 67 7.82 -13.79 5.85
N ARG A 68 8.16 -12.73 6.61
CA ARG A 68 9.35 -11.89 6.31
C ARG A 68 10.64 -12.70 6.20
N VAL A 69 10.89 -13.59 7.16
CA VAL A 69 12.05 -14.50 7.16
C VAL A 69 12.06 -15.41 5.93
N LEU A 70 10.90 -15.91 5.51
CA LEU A 70 10.77 -16.72 4.29
C LEU A 70 11.06 -15.88 3.05
N GLN A 71 10.57 -14.64 2.97
CA GLN A 71 10.78 -13.74 1.84
C GLN A 71 12.25 -13.35 1.69
N GLU A 72 12.92 -13.06 2.80
CA GLU A 72 14.36 -12.75 2.84
C GLU A 72 15.18 -13.92 2.31
N ARG A 73 14.99 -15.12 2.87
CA ARG A 73 15.71 -16.33 2.46
C ARG A 73 15.45 -16.72 1.00
N LEU A 74 14.20 -16.60 0.53
CA LEU A 74 13.88 -16.82 -0.89
C LEU A 74 14.67 -15.85 -1.79
N ALA A 75 14.71 -14.56 -1.42
CA ALA A 75 15.40 -13.53 -2.19
C ALA A 75 16.93 -13.72 -2.17
N GLU A 76 17.51 -14.11 -1.03
CA GLU A 76 18.94 -14.42 -0.90
C GLU A 76 19.39 -15.54 -1.86
N HIS A 77 18.50 -16.46 -2.20
CA HIS A 77 18.73 -17.55 -3.14
C HIS A 77 18.18 -17.30 -4.55
N GLY A 78 17.74 -16.07 -4.85
CA GLY A 78 17.29 -15.66 -6.18
C GLY A 78 15.88 -16.15 -6.58
N PHE A 79 15.12 -16.70 -5.63
CA PHE A 79 13.72 -17.01 -5.85
C PHE A 79 12.84 -15.77 -5.72
N SER A 80 11.62 -15.84 -6.27
CA SER A 80 10.60 -14.84 -6.01
C SER A 80 10.27 -14.81 -4.51
N SER A 81 10.38 -13.63 -3.90
CA SER A 81 10.02 -13.38 -2.49
C SER A 81 8.51 -13.37 -2.22
N LEU A 82 7.66 -13.71 -3.20
CA LEU A 82 6.19 -13.64 -3.12
C LEU A 82 5.63 -12.22 -2.89
N GLY A 83 6.48 -11.18 -2.90
CA GLY A 83 6.07 -9.79 -2.66
C GLY A 83 5.24 -9.14 -3.77
N ARG A 84 4.95 -9.86 -4.87
CA ARG A 84 4.09 -9.41 -5.98
C ARG A 84 3.05 -10.48 -6.36
N ALA A 85 2.62 -11.27 -5.39
CA ALA A 85 1.74 -12.41 -5.58
C ALA A 85 0.23 -12.04 -5.50
N GLU A 86 -0.12 -10.76 -5.37
CA GLU A 86 -1.47 -10.30 -5.03
C GLU A 86 -2.53 -10.77 -6.03
N SER A 87 -2.18 -10.85 -7.33
CA SER A 87 -3.14 -11.20 -8.39
C SER A 87 -3.19 -12.70 -8.73
N HIS A 88 -2.30 -13.52 -8.17
CA HIS A 88 -2.09 -14.92 -8.56
C HIS A 88 -1.37 -15.71 -7.44
N THR A 89 -1.84 -15.58 -6.20
CA THR A 89 -1.09 -15.96 -5.00
C THR A 89 -0.69 -17.42 -4.96
N LEU A 90 -1.64 -18.34 -5.17
CA LEU A 90 -1.37 -19.77 -5.18
C LEU A 90 -0.44 -20.17 -6.33
N SER A 91 -0.62 -19.60 -7.53
CA SER A 91 0.26 -19.88 -8.67
C SER A 91 1.71 -19.45 -8.43
N GLN A 92 1.94 -18.29 -7.81
CA GLN A 92 3.28 -17.82 -7.49
C GLN A 92 3.95 -18.72 -6.45
N LEU A 93 3.20 -19.11 -5.41
CA LEU A 93 3.68 -20.03 -4.39
C LEU A 93 4.03 -21.39 -5.00
N ASP A 94 3.12 -21.95 -5.81
CA ASP A 94 3.33 -23.22 -6.51
C ASP A 94 4.58 -23.15 -7.40
N ALA A 95 4.76 -22.08 -8.18
CA ALA A 95 5.93 -21.95 -9.06
C ALA A 95 7.26 -22.00 -8.28
N VAL A 96 7.33 -21.32 -7.13
CA VAL A 96 8.53 -21.35 -6.26
C VAL A 96 8.71 -22.74 -5.64
N LEU A 97 7.63 -23.35 -5.14
CA LEU A 97 7.69 -24.68 -4.54
C LEU A 97 8.12 -25.76 -5.56
N SER A 98 7.62 -25.70 -6.79
CA SER A 98 8.05 -26.61 -7.87
C SER A 98 9.54 -26.50 -8.17
N LEU A 99 10.10 -25.28 -8.18
CA LEU A 99 11.53 -25.09 -8.41
C LEU A 99 12.37 -25.64 -7.26
N LEU A 100 11.96 -25.41 -6.02
CA LEU A 100 12.66 -25.92 -4.84
C LEU A 100 12.59 -27.45 -4.75
N MET A 101 11.44 -28.05 -5.06
CA MET A 101 11.32 -29.51 -5.11
C MET A 101 12.19 -30.12 -6.20
N ALA A 102 12.25 -29.50 -7.39
CA ALA A 102 13.16 -29.93 -8.44
C ALA A 102 14.65 -29.87 -8.01
N LEU A 103 15.04 -28.82 -7.26
CA LEU A 103 16.40 -28.72 -6.69
C LEU A 103 16.66 -29.76 -5.61
N ALA A 104 15.64 -30.17 -4.86
CA ALA A 104 15.71 -31.28 -3.93
C ALA A 104 15.69 -32.67 -4.62
N GLY A 105 15.62 -32.72 -5.96
CA GLY A 105 15.52 -33.97 -6.72
C GLY A 105 14.18 -34.70 -6.55
N GLN A 106 13.14 -33.97 -6.12
CA GLN A 106 11.80 -34.50 -5.92
C GLN A 106 10.88 -34.06 -7.06
N GLU A 107 10.12 -35.01 -7.60
CA GLU A 107 9.01 -34.67 -8.50
C GLU A 107 7.81 -34.22 -7.69
N TRP A 108 7.18 -33.15 -8.16
CA TRP A 108 5.94 -32.66 -7.57
C TRP A 108 4.83 -32.59 -8.62
N ALA A 109 3.84 -33.46 -8.46
CA ALA A 109 2.61 -33.41 -9.23
C ALA A 109 1.54 -32.70 -8.40
N ARG A 110 0.82 -31.77 -9.03
CA ARG A 110 -0.33 -31.06 -8.46
C ARG A 110 -1.59 -31.46 -9.21
N ASP A 111 -2.69 -31.63 -8.47
CA ASP A 111 -3.99 -32.07 -9.00
C ASP A 111 -5.02 -30.92 -9.05
N ASP A 112 -4.68 -29.77 -8.46
CA ASP A 112 -5.52 -28.59 -8.38
C ASP A 112 -5.15 -27.51 -9.39
N SER A 113 -6.17 -26.76 -9.83
CA SER A 113 -6.00 -25.62 -10.73
C SER A 113 -6.08 -24.30 -9.96
N PRO A 114 -5.01 -23.49 -9.97
CA PRO A 114 -5.00 -22.22 -9.28
C PRO A 114 -5.99 -21.23 -9.93
N PRO A 115 -6.52 -20.27 -9.17
CA PRO A 115 -7.56 -19.37 -9.65
C PRO A 115 -7.12 -18.42 -10.78
N ALA A 116 -5.82 -18.15 -10.87
CA ALA A 116 -5.22 -17.32 -11.92
C ALA A 116 -3.74 -17.63 -12.06
N THR A 117 -3.26 -17.68 -13.30
CA THR A 117 -1.83 -17.54 -13.62
C THR A 117 -1.37 -16.08 -13.44
N LEU A 118 -0.05 -15.83 -13.47
CA LEU A 118 0.51 -14.48 -13.46
C LEU A 118 -0.11 -13.58 -14.54
N THR A 119 -0.20 -14.09 -15.77
CA THR A 119 -0.74 -13.34 -16.91
C THR A 119 -2.23 -13.05 -16.72
N GLU A 120 -3.04 -14.06 -16.43
CA GLU A 120 -4.48 -13.89 -16.23
C GLU A 120 -4.80 -12.96 -15.05
N GLY A 121 -4.04 -13.10 -13.95
CA GLY A 121 -4.19 -12.25 -12.76
C GLY A 121 -3.91 -10.79 -13.10
N ARG A 122 -2.84 -10.52 -13.84
CA ARG A 122 -2.48 -9.18 -14.30
C ARG A 122 -3.53 -8.59 -15.25
N GLU A 123 -3.97 -9.34 -16.26
CA GLU A 123 -5.01 -8.90 -17.20
C GLU A 123 -6.35 -8.62 -16.52
N ARG A 124 -6.72 -9.44 -15.53
CA ARG A 124 -7.93 -9.19 -14.71
C ARG A 124 -7.78 -7.92 -13.88
N LEU A 125 -6.61 -7.68 -13.28
CA LEU A 125 -6.35 -6.47 -12.52
C LEU A 125 -6.40 -5.23 -13.42
N GLU A 126 -5.78 -5.27 -14.59
CA GLU A 126 -5.80 -4.18 -15.56
C GLU A 126 -7.23 -3.85 -16.01
N ARG A 127 -8.01 -4.86 -16.43
CA ARG A 127 -9.42 -4.70 -16.82
C ARG A 127 -10.30 -4.15 -15.70
N ASN A 128 -10.17 -4.68 -14.48
CA ASN A 128 -10.95 -4.19 -13.34
C ASN A 128 -10.56 -2.77 -12.94
N THR A 129 -9.27 -2.43 -13.02
CA THR A 129 -8.77 -1.07 -12.77
C THR A 129 -9.39 -0.09 -13.75
N GLU A 130 -9.41 -0.42 -15.05
CA GLU A 130 -10.02 0.43 -16.07
C GLU A 130 -11.54 0.55 -15.91
N ARG A 131 -12.22 -0.57 -15.61
CA ARG A 131 -13.67 -0.56 -15.34
C ARG A 131 -14.05 0.33 -14.15
N LEU A 132 -13.22 0.32 -13.09
CA LEU A 132 -13.49 1.06 -11.87
C LEU A 132 -13.07 2.54 -11.95
N LEU A 133 -11.89 2.80 -12.53
CA LEU A 133 -11.25 4.11 -12.50
C LEU A 133 -11.23 4.84 -13.85
N GLY A 134 -11.84 4.27 -14.90
CA GLY A 134 -11.77 4.77 -16.26
C GLY A 134 -10.46 4.41 -16.97
N PRO A 135 -10.26 4.80 -18.24
CA PRO A 135 -9.06 4.49 -19.01
C PRO A 135 -7.79 5.12 -18.39
N LEU A 136 -6.62 4.67 -18.84
CA LEU A 136 -5.37 5.33 -18.48
C LEU A 136 -5.28 6.71 -19.18
N PRO A 137 -4.74 7.73 -18.50
CA PRO A 137 -4.47 9.01 -19.15
C PRO A 137 -3.35 8.87 -20.20
N ASP A 138 -3.48 9.57 -21.34
CA ASP A 138 -2.57 9.41 -22.48
C ASP A 138 -1.07 9.63 -22.17
N LEU A 139 -0.78 10.54 -21.23
CA LEU A 139 0.59 10.97 -20.93
C LEU A 139 1.24 10.27 -19.72
N ARG A 140 0.54 9.36 -19.03
CA ARG A 140 1.09 8.69 -17.84
C ARG A 140 0.51 7.31 -17.57
N ARG A 141 1.30 6.45 -16.91
CA ARG A 141 0.96 5.04 -16.65
C ARG A 141 0.20 4.79 -15.35
N GLN A 142 -0.04 5.82 -14.55
CA GLN A 142 -0.73 5.74 -13.26
C GLN A 142 -1.94 6.65 -13.26
N ARG A 143 -2.88 6.43 -12.33
CA ARG A 143 -3.95 7.37 -11.98
C ARG A 143 -3.60 8.11 -10.68
N LEU A 144 -3.92 9.39 -10.57
CA LEU A 144 -3.64 10.23 -9.42
C LEU A 144 -4.91 10.38 -8.59
N LEU A 145 -4.86 9.85 -7.37
CA LEU A 145 -5.89 10.03 -6.37
C LEU A 145 -5.40 11.04 -5.34
N VAL A 146 -6.16 12.12 -5.14
CA VAL A 146 -5.81 13.19 -4.22
C VAL A 146 -6.83 13.21 -3.09
N THR A 147 -6.34 13.19 -1.84
CA THR A 147 -7.21 13.31 -0.66
C THR A 147 -7.46 14.79 -0.40
N MET A 148 -8.73 15.19 -0.40
CA MET A 148 -9.09 16.59 -0.19
C MET A 148 -8.86 17.00 1.26
N PRO A 149 -8.19 18.14 1.49
CA PRO A 149 -8.18 18.78 2.79
C PRO A 149 -9.50 19.54 3.01
N SER A 150 -9.80 19.93 4.25
CA SER A 150 -11.05 20.62 4.61
C SER A 150 -11.25 21.91 3.81
N GLU A 151 -10.16 22.64 3.52
CA GLU A 151 -10.17 23.90 2.77
C GLU A 151 -10.74 23.74 1.35
N ALA A 152 -10.69 22.54 0.76
CA ALA A 152 -11.25 22.28 -0.57
C ALA A 152 -12.79 22.51 -0.63
N ALA A 153 -13.46 22.53 0.52
CA ALA A 153 -14.89 22.88 0.59
C ALA A 153 -15.13 24.36 0.32
N ASP A 154 -14.17 25.23 0.67
CA ASP A 154 -14.36 26.69 0.69
C ASP A 154 -13.40 27.42 -0.28
N ASP A 155 -12.40 26.72 -0.83
CA ASP A 155 -11.51 27.21 -1.90
C ASP A 155 -11.73 26.41 -3.21
N PRO A 156 -12.56 26.93 -4.14
CA PRO A 156 -12.76 26.30 -5.45
C PRO A 156 -11.51 26.32 -6.34
N MET A 157 -10.61 27.29 -6.16
CA MET A 157 -9.40 27.43 -6.99
C MET A 157 -8.44 26.28 -6.72
N LEU A 158 -8.29 25.87 -5.46
CA LEU A 158 -7.51 24.69 -5.09
C LEU A 158 -7.94 23.44 -5.89
N VAL A 159 -9.25 23.16 -5.95
CA VAL A 159 -9.78 21.99 -6.67
C VAL A 159 -9.52 22.09 -8.17
N GLN A 160 -9.69 23.28 -8.74
CA GLN A 160 -9.41 23.54 -10.15
C GLN A 160 -7.93 23.33 -10.50
N GLU A 161 -7.02 23.84 -9.68
CA GLU A 161 -5.57 23.68 -9.86
C GLU A 161 -5.15 22.21 -9.76
N LEU A 162 -5.69 21.46 -8.79
CA LEU A 162 -5.43 20.02 -8.64
C LEU A 162 -5.95 19.23 -9.85
N LEU A 163 -7.12 19.58 -10.38
CA LEU A 163 -7.67 18.95 -11.58
C LEU A 163 -6.80 19.26 -12.82
N ALA A 164 -6.39 20.52 -12.99
CA ALA A 164 -5.51 20.94 -14.08
C ALA A 164 -4.15 20.22 -14.01
N ALA A 165 -3.59 20.08 -12.81
CA ALA A 165 -2.36 19.33 -12.55
C ALA A 165 -2.50 17.82 -12.79
N GLY A 166 -3.73 17.31 -12.89
CA GLY A 166 -4.02 15.97 -13.37
C GLY A 166 -4.54 14.99 -12.33
N MET A 167 -5.24 15.45 -11.29
CA MET A 167 -6.06 14.58 -10.44
C MET A 167 -7.08 13.79 -11.28
N ASP A 168 -7.15 12.47 -11.10
CA ASP A 168 -8.18 11.61 -11.71
C ASP A 168 -9.29 11.23 -10.72
N VAL A 169 -8.92 11.11 -9.44
CA VAL A 169 -9.84 10.76 -8.37
C VAL A 169 -9.71 11.74 -7.22
N MET A 170 -10.81 12.40 -6.89
CA MET A 170 -10.96 13.19 -5.68
C MET A 170 -11.42 12.27 -4.54
N ARG A 171 -10.53 11.99 -3.58
CA ARG A 171 -10.88 11.23 -2.37
C ARG A 171 -11.34 12.19 -1.28
N ILE A 172 -12.56 11.96 -0.79
CA ILE A 172 -13.12 12.62 0.39
C ILE A 172 -13.02 11.65 1.55
N ASN A 173 -12.28 12.01 2.59
CA ASN A 173 -12.13 11.20 3.80
C ASN A 173 -13.30 11.49 4.76
N CYS A 174 -14.30 10.62 4.78
CA CYS A 174 -15.49 10.80 5.61
C CYS A 174 -15.27 10.57 7.11
N ALA A 175 -14.03 10.29 7.55
CA ALA A 175 -13.66 10.35 8.96
C ALA A 175 -13.41 11.78 9.46
N GLN A 176 -13.37 12.74 8.54
CA GLN A 176 -13.17 14.17 8.76
C GLN A 176 -14.32 14.96 8.11
N ASP A 177 -14.53 16.17 8.61
CA ASP A 177 -15.57 17.08 8.16
C ASP A 177 -17.00 16.50 8.25
N ASP A 178 -17.94 17.13 7.57
CA ASP A 178 -19.36 16.79 7.59
C ASP A 178 -19.95 16.67 6.16
N PRO A 179 -21.17 16.12 6.01
CA PRO A 179 -21.81 15.98 4.70
C PRO A 179 -21.98 17.29 3.93
N ALA A 180 -22.09 18.43 4.61
CA ALA A 180 -22.22 19.73 3.93
C ALA A 180 -20.88 20.14 3.31
N ALA A 181 -19.76 19.96 4.04
CA ALA A 181 -18.43 20.19 3.51
C ALA A 181 -18.12 19.29 2.32
N TRP A 182 -18.41 17.98 2.43
CA TRP A 182 -18.21 17.03 1.32
C TRP A 182 -19.04 17.41 0.09
N SER A 183 -20.28 17.88 0.29
CA SER A 183 -21.13 18.34 -0.81
C SER A 183 -20.52 19.55 -1.52
N ARG A 184 -20.01 20.53 -0.76
CA ARG A 184 -19.31 21.70 -1.34
C ARG A 184 -18.04 21.30 -2.10
N MET A 185 -17.24 20.36 -1.59
CA MET A 185 -16.08 19.83 -2.31
C MET A 185 -16.49 19.22 -3.67
N ILE A 186 -17.58 18.44 -3.69
CA ILE A 186 -18.10 17.84 -4.92
C ILE A 186 -18.60 18.91 -5.89
N GLU A 187 -19.31 19.93 -5.40
CA GLU A 187 -19.75 21.06 -6.23
C GLU A 187 -18.58 21.81 -6.85
N ASN A 188 -17.53 22.10 -6.06
CA ASN A 188 -16.31 22.72 -6.53
C ASN A 188 -15.63 21.87 -7.60
N LEU A 189 -15.60 20.54 -7.43
CA LEU A 189 -15.10 19.64 -8.46
C LEU A 189 -15.91 19.75 -9.74
N ARG A 190 -17.25 19.73 -9.67
CA ARG A 190 -18.09 19.84 -10.89
C ARG A 190 -17.86 21.15 -11.64
N ARG A 191 -17.72 22.27 -10.93
CA ARG A 191 -17.34 23.56 -11.55
C ARG A 191 -15.95 23.50 -12.17
N ALA A 192 -14.98 22.87 -11.51
CA ALA A 192 -13.64 22.68 -12.04
C ALA A 192 -13.63 21.80 -13.30
N GLU A 193 -14.45 20.74 -13.37
CA GLU A 193 -14.58 19.89 -14.56
C GLU A 193 -15.05 20.70 -15.77
N GLU A 194 -16.01 21.61 -15.58
CA GLU A 194 -16.49 22.52 -16.63
C GLU A 194 -15.41 23.51 -17.07
N ALA A 195 -14.67 24.09 -16.13
CA ALA A 195 -13.62 25.07 -16.43
C ALA A 195 -12.38 24.47 -17.10
N VAL A 196 -11.97 23.28 -16.68
CA VAL A 196 -10.75 22.60 -17.16
C VAL A 196 -11.03 21.68 -18.36
N GLY A 197 -12.29 21.26 -18.55
CA GLY A 197 -12.69 20.33 -19.61
C GLY A 197 -12.21 18.89 -19.38
N ARG A 198 -12.06 18.48 -18.10
CA ARG A 198 -11.58 17.16 -17.70
C ARG A 198 -12.51 16.55 -16.66
N ARG A 199 -12.73 15.24 -16.74
CA ARG A 199 -13.55 14.51 -15.77
C ARG A 199 -12.70 13.94 -14.63
N CYS A 200 -13.29 13.85 -13.45
CA CYS A 200 -12.69 13.33 -12.24
C CYS A 200 -13.72 12.53 -11.42
N LEU A 201 -13.31 11.34 -10.99
CA LEU A 201 -14.12 10.48 -10.14
C LEU A 201 -14.09 11.00 -8.70
N VAL A 202 -15.17 10.76 -7.95
CA VAL A 202 -15.21 11.03 -6.52
C VAL A 202 -15.21 9.71 -5.78
N GLN A 203 -14.23 9.51 -4.89
CA GLN A 203 -14.20 8.40 -3.95
C GLN A 203 -14.61 8.91 -2.56
N MET A 204 -15.75 8.42 -2.06
CA MET A 204 -16.15 8.61 -0.67
C MET A 204 -15.48 7.51 0.18
N ASP A 205 -14.52 7.90 1.02
CA ASP A 205 -13.80 6.97 1.90
C ASP A 205 -14.42 6.95 3.29
N LEU A 206 -15.16 5.89 3.60
CA LEU A 206 -15.91 5.76 4.84
C LEU A 206 -14.97 5.50 6.03
N GLN A 207 -15.28 6.10 7.19
CA GLN A 207 -14.47 5.99 8.40
C GLN A 207 -14.22 4.54 8.87
N GLY A 208 -15.18 3.63 8.63
CA GLY A 208 -15.13 2.26 9.13
C GLY A 208 -15.21 2.17 10.67
N PRO A 209 -15.02 0.98 11.27
CA PRO A 209 -15.13 0.74 12.72
C PRO A 209 -13.90 1.20 13.51
N GLY A 210 -13.40 2.42 13.24
CA GLY A 210 -12.19 2.94 13.87
C GLY A 210 -12.38 3.32 15.33
N VAL A 211 -11.49 2.87 16.21
CA VAL A 211 -11.38 3.39 17.58
C VAL A 211 -10.73 4.78 17.54
N ARG A 212 -11.27 5.72 18.29
CA ARG A 212 -10.69 7.06 18.48
C ARG A 212 -10.54 7.31 19.97
N ILE A 213 -9.41 7.89 20.36
CA ILE A 213 -9.23 8.42 21.71
C ILE A 213 -9.98 9.74 21.81
N GLY A 214 -10.47 10.06 23.01
CA GLY A 214 -11.06 11.36 23.29
C GLY A 214 -10.00 12.48 23.27
N PRO A 215 -10.44 13.73 23.41
CA PRO A 215 -9.53 14.85 23.61
C PRO A 215 -8.57 14.54 24.76
N ILE A 216 -7.28 14.77 24.53
CA ILE A 216 -6.27 14.70 25.59
C ILE A 216 -6.30 16.06 26.30
N GLU A 217 -6.44 16.06 27.62
CA GLU A 217 -6.29 17.31 28.38
C GLU A 217 -4.93 17.94 28.07
N PRO A 218 -4.87 19.26 27.81
CA PRO A 218 -3.60 19.93 27.58
C PRO A 218 -2.69 19.75 28.81
N ALA A 219 -1.75 18.80 28.74
CA ALA A 219 -0.64 18.75 29.67
C ALA A 219 0.31 19.92 29.35
N THR A 220 1.07 20.35 30.37
CA THR A 220 2.03 21.48 30.39
C THR A 220 2.45 22.01 29.02
N ARG A 221 2.35 23.34 28.84
CA ARG A 221 2.66 24.08 27.61
C ARG A 221 3.99 23.61 26.99
N LEU A 222 3.91 22.80 25.93
CA LEU A 222 5.06 22.44 25.12
C LEU A 222 5.43 23.65 24.27
N VAL A 223 6.59 24.25 24.52
CA VAL A 223 7.15 25.26 23.64
C VAL A 223 8.09 24.56 22.67
N ARG A 224 7.71 24.54 21.39
CA ARG A 224 8.57 24.01 20.33
C ARG A 224 9.55 25.10 19.91
N VAL A 225 10.83 24.85 20.14
CA VAL A 225 11.94 25.69 19.70
C VAL A 225 12.66 24.90 18.61
N ALA A 226 12.67 25.42 17.39
CA ALA A 226 13.29 24.76 16.25
C ALA A 226 14.04 25.81 15.41
N PRO A 227 15.21 25.46 14.84
CA PRO A 227 15.93 26.37 13.98
C PRO A 227 15.15 26.63 12.70
N ASP A 228 15.30 27.84 12.16
CA ASP A 228 14.87 28.15 10.80
C ASP A 228 15.59 27.22 9.81
N ARG A 229 14.88 26.79 8.77
CA ARG A 229 15.40 25.87 7.75
C ARG A 229 15.19 26.44 6.35
N ASP A 230 16.12 26.17 5.45
CA ASP A 230 15.97 26.48 4.03
C ASP A 230 15.04 25.47 3.30
N GLU A 231 14.84 25.65 1.99
CA GLU A 231 14.03 24.76 1.15
C GLU A 231 14.54 23.32 1.11
N ALA A 232 15.83 23.11 1.37
CA ALA A 232 16.46 21.79 1.46
C ALA A 232 16.41 21.19 2.88
N GLY A 233 15.83 21.91 3.85
CA GLY A 233 15.66 21.49 5.23
C GLY A 233 16.89 21.70 6.12
N TRP A 234 17.92 22.41 5.66
CA TRP A 234 19.13 22.67 6.44
C TRP A 234 18.93 23.83 7.42
N PRO A 235 19.39 23.70 8.68
CA PRO A 235 19.32 24.80 9.65
C PRO A 235 20.09 26.02 9.17
N THR A 236 19.44 27.17 9.06
CA THR A 236 20.09 28.44 8.66
C THR A 236 20.70 29.18 9.84
N ARG A 237 20.13 29.02 11.04
CA ARG A 237 20.69 29.47 12.32
C ARG A 237 20.22 28.59 13.48
N PRO A 238 20.99 28.47 14.58
CA PRO A 238 20.52 27.81 15.80
C PRO A 238 19.28 28.52 16.36
N ALA A 239 18.40 27.76 17.00
CA ALA A 239 17.32 28.34 17.79
C ALA A 239 17.83 28.67 19.19
N ALA A 240 17.57 29.89 19.66
CA ALA A 240 18.02 30.39 20.96
C ALA A 240 16.85 30.58 21.92
N LEU A 241 16.96 30.01 23.12
CA LEU A 241 15.97 30.09 24.19
C LEU A 241 16.54 30.81 25.40
N TRP A 242 15.80 31.76 25.96
CA TRP A 242 16.15 32.43 27.21
C TRP A 242 15.26 31.96 28.36
N LEU A 243 15.84 31.22 29.31
CA LEU A 243 15.14 30.75 30.50
C LEU A 243 15.42 31.70 31.67
N THR A 244 14.37 32.30 32.21
CA THR A 244 14.44 33.18 33.38
C THR A 244 13.46 32.75 34.48
N PRO A 245 13.74 33.03 35.77
CA PRO A 245 12.76 32.85 36.83
C PRO A 245 11.47 33.62 36.56
N VAL A 246 10.32 33.01 36.87
CA VAL A 246 9.00 33.63 36.68
C VAL A 246 8.78 34.80 37.63
N GLU A 247 9.32 34.69 38.84
CA GLU A 247 9.17 35.68 39.92
C GLU A 247 10.03 36.93 39.68
N GLU A 248 11.12 36.79 38.91
CA GLU A 248 12.07 37.88 38.63
C GLU A 248 12.60 37.73 37.19
N PRO A 249 11.84 38.19 36.17
CA PRO A 249 12.22 38.02 34.77
C PRO A 249 13.39 38.93 34.40
N LEU A 250 14.45 38.32 33.85
CA LEU A 250 15.62 38.99 33.30
C LEU A 250 15.38 39.37 31.83
N PRO A 251 15.90 40.53 31.38
CA PRO A 251 15.78 40.94 29.98
C PRO A 251 16.46 39.94 29.05
N ALA A 252 15.78 39.59 27.96
CA ALA A 252 16.30 38.66 26.96
C ALA A 252 17.52 39.26 26.23
N PRO A 253 18.58 38.47 25.99
CA PRO A 253 19.68 38.87 25.13
C PRO A 253 19.21 39.18 23.69
N PRO A 254 19.92 40.04 22.94
CA PRO A 254 19.75 40.10 21.50
C PRO A 254 19.96 38.70 20.89
N ASP A 255 19.17 38.36 19.88
CA ASP A 255 19.15 37.06 19.19
C ASP A 255 18.43 35.90 19.91
N THR A 256 17.53 36.21 20.85
CA THR A 256 16.63 35.23 21.48
C THR A 256 15.38 35.02 20.63
N ASP A 257 15.05 33.77 20.29
CA ASP A 257 13.80 33.44 19.58
C ASP A 257 12.60 33.36 20.51
N LEU A 258 12.84 32.91 21.75
CA LEU A 258 11.81 32.64 22.74
C LEU A 258 12.29 32.82 24.18
#